data_AF-A0AAD3Y587-F1
#
_entry.id   AF-A0AAD3Y587-F1
#
_cell.length_a   1.000
_cell.length_b   1.000
_cell.length_c   1.000
_cell.angle_alpha   90.00
_cell.angle_beta   90.00
_cell.angle_gamma   90.00
#
_symmetry.space_group_name_H-M   'P 1'
#
loop_
_entity.id
_entity.type
_entity.pdbx_description
1 polymer ?
#
loop_
_entity_poly.entity_id
_entity_poly.type
_entity_poly.pdbx_seq_one_letter_code
_entity_poly.pdbx_strand_id
1 'polypeptide(L)'
;MDTECRTCDENEMGESSIEGEQAQDCKATDESSGKERIPILQAVNEPYVGQEFESEAAAHAFYNTYSTQAGFIIRVSKLSRSRRDGSAIGRALVCNKEGYRMPDKREKVVRQRTETRVGCRAMILVRKVSSGKWVVTKFVKEHTHPLTPGKGRKDFIFDQYPNEHDKIRELSQQLAMEKKRAATYKRHLEMLFSHIEEHNQSLSKKIQDIVDSVKEIEAREKQSRR
;
A
#
# COMPACT_ATOMS: atom_id res chain seq x y z
N MET A 1 -12.54 -25.24 -42.77
CA MET A 1 -11.07 -25.10 -42.77
C MET A 1 -10.74 -24.72 -41.35
N ASP A 2 -10.66 -25.76 -40.54
CA ASP A 2 -10.63 -25.69 -39.09
C ASP A 2 -9.26 -26.17 -38.67
N THR A 3 -8.57 -25.40 -37.83
CA THR A 3 -7.36 -25.91 -37.17
C THR A 3 -7.27 -25.30 -35.78
N GLU A 4 -7.88 -26.00 -34.83
CA GLU A 4 -7.43 -26.04 -33.44
C GLU A 4 -6.19 -26.96 -33.34
N CYS A 5 -5.21 -26.58 -32.52
CA CYS A 5 -4.16 -27.47 -32.02
C CYS A 5 -3.94 -27.09 -30.56
N ARG A 6 -4.56 -27.78 -29.58
CA ARG A 6 -4.15 -29.04 -28.91
C ARG A 6 -2.74 -29.02 -28.32
N THR A 7 -2.75 -29.10 -26.99
CA THR A 7 -1.70 -29.34 -26.01
C THR A 7 -1.01 -30.70 -26.16
N CYS A 8 0.25 -30.79 -25.74
CA CYS A 8 0.75 -31.93 -24.95
C CYS A 8 2.09 -31.59 -24.26
N ASP A 9 2.27 -32.30 -23.16
CA ASP A 9 3.13 -32.08 -21.99
C ASP A 9 4.56 -32.64 -22.10
N GLU A 10 5.41 -32.16 -21.17
CA GLU A 10 6.42 -32.86 -20.34
C GLU A 10 7.24 -34.04 -20.92
N ASN A 11 8.59 -33.97 -20.86
CA ASN A 11 9.41 -34.57 -19.78
C ASN A 11 10.94 -34.58 -20.10
N GLU A 12 11.76 -34.52 -19.03
CA GLU A 12 13.13 -35.10 -18.81
C GLU A 12 14.29 -34.83 -19.81
N MET A 13 15.59 -34.97 -19.51
CA MET A 13 16.54 -34.98 -18.38
C MET A 13 17.88 -35.41 -19.02
N GLY A 14 19.04 -34.92 -18.57
CA GLY A 14 20.39 -35.41 -18.92
C GLY A 14 21.36 -34.27 -19.30
N GLU A 15 22.27 -33.82 -18.43
CA GLU A 15 23.62 -34.38 -18.14
C GLU A 15 24.49 -34.53 -19.40
N SER A 16 25.67 -33.94 -19.55
CA SER A 16 26.87 -34.03 -18.70
C SER A 16 27.97 -33.04 -19.20
N SER A 17 28.70 -32.40 -18.27
CA SER A 17 30.14 -32.60 -17.95
C SER A 17 31.18 -32.11 -18.96
N ILE A 18 32.01 -31.13 -18.56
CA ILE A 18 33.48 -31.17 -18.74
C ILE A 18 34.16 -30.60 -17.48
N GLU A 19 35.06 -31.42 -16.95
CA GLU A 19 35.91 -31.24 -15.77
C GLU A 19 37.12 -30.33 -16.05
N GLY A 20 37.77 -29.87 -14.97
CA GLY A 20 39.04 -29.17 -15.01
C GLY A 20 39.55 -28.88 -13.60
N GLU A 21 40.10 -29.91 -12.97
CA GLU A 21 40.61 -29.98 -11.60
C GLU A 21 41.85 -29.12 -11.35
N GLN A 22 42.00 -28.60 -10.13
CA GLN A 22 43.28 -28.69 -9.42
C GLN A 22 43.09 -28.62 -7.91
N ALA A 23 43.51 -29.70 -7.25
CA ALA A 23 43.41 -29.95 -5.82
C ALA A 23 44.62 -29.39 -5.05
N GLN A 24 44.39 -28.97 -3.80
CA GLN A 24 45.31 -29.27 -2.69
C GLN A 24 44.62 -29.09 -1.33
N ASP A 25 44.54 -30.19 -0.58
CA ASP A 25 44.09 -30.30 0.80
C ASP A 25 45.23 -29.98 1.77
N CYS A 26 44.95 -29.27 2.87
CA CYS A 26 45.11 -29.85 4.22
C CYS A 26 44.80 -28.87 5.36
N LYS A 27 44.02 -29.40 6.31
CA LYS A 27 44.15 -29.27 7.77
C LYS A 27 43.52 -28.05 8.47
N ALA A 28 42.46 -28.35 9.23
CA ALA A 28 41.92 -27.51 10.28
C ALA A 28 42.91 -27.38 11.46
N THR A 29 43.13 -26.15 11.90
CA THR A 29 43.52 -25.80 13.27
C THR A 29 42.76 -24.55 13.68
N ASP A 30 41.92 -24.71 14.70
CA ASP A 30 41.28 -23.66 15.48
C ASP A 30 42.35 -22.91 16.28
N GLU A 31 42.53 -21.60 16.01
CA GLU A 31 43.10 -20.69 17.00
C GLU A 31 42.48 -19.28 16.88
N SER A 32 41.91 -18.87 18.01
CA SER A 32 41.42 -17.54 18.37
C SER A 32 42.47 -16.45 18.11
N SER A 33 42.09 -15.39 17.38
CA SER A 33 42.81 -14.12 17.41
C SER A 33 41.83 -12.96 17.36
N GLY A 34 41.72 -12.27 18.49
CA GLY A 34 40.91 -11.08 18.68
C GLY A 34 41.32 -9.97 17.71
N LYS A 35 40.50 -9.74 16.69
CA LYS A 35 40.52 -8.48 15.97
C LYS A 35 39.68 -7.49 16.77
N GLU A 36 40.34 -6.72 17.61
CA GLU A 36 39.80 -5.47 18.14
C GLU A 36 39.25 -4.67 16.96
N ARG A 37 37.92 -4.62 16.86
CA ARG A 37 37.26 -3.75 15.90
C ARG A 37 37.44 -2.34 16.42
N ILE A 38 38.46 -1.66 15.89
CA ILE A 38 38.58 -0.20 15.96
C ILE A 38 37.20 0.37 15.64
N PRO A 39 36.52 1.09 16.56
CA PRO A 39 35.27 1.75 16.22
C PRO A 39 35.64 2.79 15.18
N ILE A 40 35.27 2.54 13.92
CA ILE A 40 35.19 3.59 12.92
C ILE A 40 34.25 4.61 13.54
N LEU A 41 34.78 5.75 13.98
CA LEU A 41 34.02 6.96 14.25
C LEU A 41 33.40 7.38 12.92
N GLN A 42 32.33 6.69 12.51
CA GLN A 42 31.45 7.19 11.48
C GLN A 42 30.90 8.49 12.03
N ALA A 43 31.30 9.60 11.43
CA ALA A 43 30.73 10.91 11.70
C ALA A 43 29.21 10.75 11.63
N VAL A 44 28.53 10.96 12.76
CA VAL A 44 27.08 10.92 12.81
C VAL A 44 26.60 12.08 11.95
N ASN A 45 26.06 11.77 10.77
CA ASN A 45 25.56 12.79 9.85
C ASN A 45 24.34 13.46 10.48
N GLU A 46 24.57 14.59 11.13
CA GLU A 46 23.57 15.32 11.90
C GLU A 46 22.59 16.04 10.98
N PRO A 47 21.27 15.88 11.19
CA PRO A 47 20.26 16.64 10.45
C PRO A 47 20.42 18.14 10.69
N TYR A 48 20.18 18.94 9.66
CA TYR A 48 20.15 20.39 9.77
C TYR A 48 18.94 20.99 9.07
N VAL A 49 18.52 22.17 9.52
CA VAL A 49 17.40 22.91 8.91
C VAL A 49 17.84 23.39 7.53
N GLY A 50 17.01 23.16 6.52
CA GLY A 50 17.31 23.43 5.12
C GLY A 50 17.84 22.23 4.33
N GLN A 51 18.14 21.10 4.99
CA GLN A 51 18.55 19.89 4.29
C GLN A 51 17.44 19.37 3.36
N GLU A 52 17.78 19.11 2.10
CA GLU A 52 16.85 18.68 1.07
C GLU A 52 16.91 17.16 0.81
N PHE A 53 15.77 16.59 0.44
CA PHE A 53 15.61 15.19 0.03
C PHE A 53 14.71 15.09 -1.19
N GLU A 54 14.94 14.09 -2.03
CA GLU A 54 14.14 13.84 -3.23
C GLU A 54 12.73 13.32 -2.89
N SER A 55 12.60 12.57 -1.79
CA SER A 55 11.33 11.96 -1.37
C SER A 55 11.15 11.98 0.14
N GLU A 56 9.90 11.80 0.56
CA GLU A 56 9.54 11.64 1.97
C GLU A 56 10.24 10.41 2.58
N ALA A 57 10.30 9.32 1.81
CA ALA A 57 10.96 8.08 2.22
C ALA A 57 12.46 8.26 2.42
N ALA A 58 13.13 9.04 1.56
CA ALA A 58 14.55 9.36 1.70
C ALA A 58 14.82 10.15 2.99
N ALA A 59 14.00 11.16 3.28
CA ALA A 59 14.09 11.91 4.53
C ALA A 59 13.88 11.02 5.78
N HIS A 60 12.93 10.09 5.70
CA HIS A 60 12.69 9.11 6.76
C HIS A 60 13.89 8.19 6.98
N ALA A 61 14.44 7.60 5.90
CA ALA A 61 15.59 6.70 5.96
C ALA A 61 16.83 7.39 6.54
N PHE A 62 17.05 8.65 6.16
CA PHE A 62 18.12 9.48 6.71
C PHE A 62 17.97 9.67 8.23
N TYR A 63 16.81 10.14 8.69
CA TYR A 63 16.59 10.38 10.12
C TYR A 63 16.59 9.08 10.93
N ASN A 64 16.14 7.97 10.35
CA ASN A 64 16.21 6.65 10.97
C ASN A 64 17.66 6.23 11.20
N THR A 65 18.52 6.41 10.19
CA THR A 65 19.97 6.14 10.29
C THR A 65 20.60 7.00 11.38
N TYR A 66 20.33 8.31 11.37
CA TYR A 66 20.77 9.23 12.41
C TYR A 66 20.33 8.77 13.81
N SER A 67 19.05 8.41 13.97
CA SER A 67 18.52 7.99 15.27
C SER A 67 19.16 6.70 15.78
N THR A 68 19.46 5.76 14.88
CA THR A 68 20.10 4.50 15.22
C THR A 68 21.53 4.72 15.70
N GLN A 69 22.27 5.61 15.02
CA GLN A 69 23.62 6.00 15.42
C GLN A 69 23.61 6.78 16.75
N ALA A 70 22.67 7.72 16.89
CA ALA A 70 22.49 8.49 18.11
C ALA A 70 21.93 7.67 19.29
N GLY A 71 21.36 6.48 19.06
CA GLY A 71 20.92 5.57 20.11
C GLY A 71 19.46 5.77 20.57
N PHE A 72 18.57 6.20 19.67
CA PHE A 72 17.12 6.22 19.90
C PHE A 72 16.35 5.61 18.73
N ILE A 73 15.06 5.36 18.96
CA ILE A 73 14.14 4.87 17.93
C ILE A 73 13.19 6.00 17.57
N ILE A 74 12.93 6.18 16.28
CA ILE A 74 11.95 7.15 15.78
C ILE A 74 10.57 6.54 15.62
N ARG A 75 9.56 7.42 15.60
CA ARG A 75 8.21 7.12 15.17
C ARG A 75 7.66 8.16 14.22
N VAL A 76 6.78 7.71 13.34
CA VAL A 76 6.02 8.60 12.46
C VAL A 76 4.90 9.23 13.30
N SER A 77 4.88 10.57 13.36
CA SER A 77 3.92 11.33 14.17
C SER A 77 2.84 11.95 13.28
N LYS A 78 2.88 13.26 13.07
CA LYS A 78 1.86 14.00 12.30
C LYS A 78 2.18 13.98 10.81
N LEU A 79 1.16 13.71 9.99
CA LEU A 79 1.17 13.93 8.55
C LEU A 79 0.35 15.19 8.24
N SER A 80 0.96 16.12 7.51
CA SER A 80 0.30 17.32 6.99
C SER A 80 -0.11 17.08 5.54
N ARG A 81 -1.35 17.44 5.21
CA ARG A 81 -1.92 17.30 3.87
C ARG A 81 -2.34 18.65 3.32
N SER A 82 -2.18 18.82 2.01
CA SER A 82 -2.71 19.98 1.30
C SER A 82 -4.24 19.99 1.36
N ARG A 83 -4.81 21.18 1.52
CA ARG A 83 -6.27 21.36 1.50
C ARG A 83 -6.87 21.29 0.10
N ARG A 84 -6.07 21.46 -0.96
CA ARG A 84 -6.58 21.52 -2.33
C ARG A 84 -6.73 20.12 -2.95
N ASP A 85 -5.69 19.31 -2.81
CA ASP A 85 -5.51 18.03 -3.50
C ASP A 85 -5.30 16.85 -2.54
N GLY A 86 -5.24 17.09 -1.22
CA GLY A 86 -5.08 16.04 -0.22
C GLY A 86 -3.70 15.38 -0.19
N SER A 87 -2.75 15.82 -1.02
CA SER A 87 -1.40 15.28 -1.09
C SER A 87 -0.60 15.54 0.20
N ALA A 88 0.38 14.68 0.46
CA ALA A 88 1.29 14.83 1.60
C ALA A 88 2.23 16.02 1.35
N ILE A 89 2.18 17.02 2.25
CA ILE A 89 2.99 18.24 2.17
C ILE A 89 3.96 18.39 3.35
N GLY A 90 3.87 17.53 4.36
CA GLY A 90 4.81 17.55 5.47
C GLY A 90 4.67 16.37 6.41
N ARG A 91 5.76 15.97 7.05
CA ARG A 91 5.82 14.85 7.98
C ARG A 91 6.68 15.19 9.20
N ALA A 92 6.18 14.87 10.39
CA ALA A 92 6.94 14.91 11.62
C ALA A 92 7.42 13.51 12.01
N LEU A 93 8.73 13.36 12.25
CA LEU A 93 9.34 12.17 12.82
C LEU A 93 9.85 12.53 14.22
N VAL A 94 9.48 11.74 15.22
CA VAL A 94 9.74 12.07 16.64
C VAL A 94 10.38 10.89 17.33
N CYS A 95 11.04 11.12 18.47
CA CYS A 95 11.51 10.02 19.32
C CYS A 95 10.34 9.14 19.78
N ASN A 96 10.54 7.82 19.91
CA ASN A 96 9.51 6.91 20.43
C ASN A 96 9.04 7.30 21.85
N LYS A 97 9.92 7.91 22.64
CA LYS A 97 9.63 8.41 23.99
C LYS A 97 8.98 9.82 24.02
N GLU A 98 8.56 10.34 22.87
CA GLU A 98 7.95 11.68 22.74
C GLU A 98 6.58 11.79 23.39
N GLY A 99 6.34 12.95 24.00
CA GLY A 99 5.09 13.34 24.64
C GLY A 99 4.79 12.55 25.92
N TYR A 100 3.54 12.64 26.38
CA TYR A 100 3.01 11.85 27.49
C TYR A 100 1.75 11.12 27.00
N ARG A 101 1.56 9.87 27.39
CA ARG A 101 0.29 9.18 27.08
C ARG A 101 -0.81 9.79 27.94
N MET A 102 -1.93 10.10 27.33
CA MET A 102 -3.12 10.47 28.09
C MET A 102 -3.64 9.24 28.84
N PRO A 103 -4.12 9.38 30.08
CA PRO A 103 -4.70 8.27 30.81
C PRO A 103 -5.84 7.65 29.99
N ASP A 104 -5.79 6.32 29.81
CA ASP A 104 -6.82 5.58 29.09
C ASP A 104 -8.10 5.62 29.94
N LYS A 105 -9.16 6.26 29.44
CA LYS A 105 -10.43 6.39 30.15
C LYS A 105 -11.34 5.14 30.02
N ARG A 106 -10.80 4.02 29.51
CA ARG A 106 -11.56 2.79 29.27
C ARG A 106 -11.41 1.84 30.46
N GLU A 107 -12.54 1.43 31.03
CA GLU A 107 -12.62 0.52 32.20
C GLU A 107 -12.15 -0.93 31.92
N LYS A 108 -11.99 -1.31 30.64
CA LYS A 108 -11.58 -2.68 30.29
C LYS A 108 -10.06 -2.82 30.35
N VAL A 109 -9.60 -3.71 31.23
CA VAL A 109 -8.20 -4.14 31.39
C VAL A 109 -7.73 -4.86 30.11
N VAL A 110 -7.41 -4.09 29.08
CA VAL A 110 -6.56 -4.55 27.97
C VAL A 110 -5.13 -4.47 28.48
N ARG A 111 -4.33 -5.54 28.31
CA ARG A 111 -2.91 -5.60 28.72
C ARG A 111 -2.24 -4.22 28.55
N GLN A 112 -2.04 -3.53 29.67
CA GLN A 112 -1.62 -2.15 29.66
C GLN A 112 -0.14 -2.14 29.27
N ARG A 113 0.14 -1.82 28.01
CA ARG A 113 1.53 -1.71 27.50
C ARG A 113 2.26 -0.72 28.40
N THR A 114 3.44 -1.10 28.88
CA THR A 114 4.25 -0.27 29.76
C THR A 114 4.43 1.14 29.19
N GLU A 115 4.27 2.15 30.05
CA GLU A 115 4.42 3.55 29.66
C GLU A 115 5.88 3.79 29.25
N THR A 116 6.09 4.12 27.98
CA THR A 116 7.43 4.32 27.42
C THR A 116 7.74 5.79 27.12
N ARG A 117 6.71 6.67 27.17
CA ARG A 117 6.82 8.09 26.84
C ARG A 117 7.19 8.91 28.07
N VAL A 118 8.24 9.71 27.96
CA VAL A 118 8.84 10.47 29.08
C VAL A 118 8.85 11.97 28.81
N GLY A 119 8.03 12.44 27.87
CA GLY A 119 8.01 13.84 27.45
C GLY A 119 9.20 14.24 26.59
N CYS A 120 9.80 13.30 25.84
CA CYS A 120 10.90 13.63 24.95
C CYS A 120 10.44 14.63 23.88
N ARG A 121 11.31 15.57 23.49
CA ARG A 121 10.99 16.62 22.50
C ARG A 121 11.79 16.48 21.20
N ALA A 122 12.71 15.53 21.13
CA ALA A 122 13.53 15.28 19.95
C ALA A 122 12.66 14.93 18.74
N MET A 123 12.82 15.69 17.66
CA MET A 123 12.02 15.57 16.45
C MET A 123 12.69 16.21 15.23
N ILE A 124 12.25 15.77 14.05
CA ILE A 124 12.47 16.46 12.80
C ILE A 124 11.12 16.69 12.10
N LEU A 125 10.98 17.82 11.42
CA LEU A 125 9.82 18.17 10.60
C LEU A 125 10.28 18.44 9.18
N VAL A 126 9.81 17.63 8.23
CA VAL A 126 10.06 17.82 6.82
C VAL A 126 8.83 18.36 6.11
N ARG A 127 9.01 19.25 5.14
CA ARG A 127 7.94 19.81 4.31
C ARG A 127 8.30 19.73 2.84
N LYS A 128 7.29 19.48 2.01
CA LYS A 128 7.43 19.52 0.56
C LYS A 128 7.43 20.98 0.09
N VAL A 129 8.47 21.38 -0.63
CA VAL A 129 8.58 22.70 -1.25
C VAL A 129 8.02 22.68 -2.68
N SER A 130 7.82 23.84 -3.29
CA SER A 130 7.26 23.98 -4.65
C SER A 130 8.07 23.26 -5.72
N SER A 131 9.38 23.07 -5.52
CA SER A 131 10.24 22.29 -6.42
C SER A 131 9.99 20.78 -6.36
N GLY A 132 9.10 20.30 -5.49
CA GLY A 132 8.78 18.89 -5.31
C GLY A 132 9.67 18.17 -4.29
N LYS A 133 10.80 18.77 -3.90
CA LYS A 133 11.72 18.25 -2.88
C LYS A 133 11.15 18.37 -1.46
N TRP A 134 11.71 17.60 -0.55
CA TRP A 134 11.38 17.59 0.87
C TRP A 134 12.49 18.25 1.68
N VAL A 135 12.16 19.26 2.48
CA VAL A 135 13.14 20.08 3.21
C VAL A 135 12.90 19.99 4.70
N VAL A 136 13.98 19.83 5.49
CA VAL A 136 13.93 19.92 6.94
C VAL A 136 13.62 21.36 7.36
N THR A 137 12.46 21.55 7.99
CA THR A 137 12.01 22.87 8.47
C THR A 137 12.16 23.05 9.98
N LYS A 138 12.27 21.95 10.73
CA LYS A 138 12.54 21.99 12.17
C LYS A 138 13.35 20.76 12.55
N PHE A 139 14.36 20.97 13.38
CA PHE A 139 15.13 19.90 14.00
C PHE A 139 15.30 20.24 15.49
N VAL A 140 15.00 19.28 16.35
CA VAL A 140 15.17 19.35 17.81
C VAL A 140 16.00 18.14 18.20
N LYS A 141 17.22 18.41 18.68
CA LYS A 141 18.20 17.37 19.02
C LYS A 141 18.02 16.88 20.47
N GLU A 142 17.50 17.74 21.33
CA GLU A 142 17.54 17.52 22.78
C GLU A 142 16.59 16.40 23.21
N HIS A 143 17.15 15.41 23.90
CA HIS A 143 16.41 14.34 24.55
C HIS A 143 16.25 14.60 26.05
N THR A 144 15.10 14.23 26.60
CA THR A 144 14.84 14.28 28.05
C THR A 144 15.18 12.96 28.75
N HIS A 145 15.86 12.04 28.05
CA HIS A 145 16.24 10.73 28.55
C HIS A 145 17.61 10.32 28.00
N PRO A 146 18.32 9.41 28.68
CA PRO A 146 19.57 8.86 28.17
C PRO A 146 19.38 8.18 26.81
N LEU A 147 20.38 8.33 25.95
CA LEU A 147 20.49 7.62 24.67
C LEU A 147 21.38 6.40 24.84
N THR A 148 21.15 5.36 24.04
CA THR A 148 21.98 4.13 24.09
C THR A 148 22.55 3.82 22.70
N PRO A 149 23.62 4.52 22.29
CA PRO A 149 24.31 4.24 21.03
C PRO A 149 24.79 2.78 20.98
N GLY A 150 24.69 2.14 19.82
CA GLY A 150 25.25 0.79 19.59
C GLY A 150 24.38 -0.41 19.99
N LYS A 151 23.27 -0.21 20.73
CA LYS A 151 22.24 -1.25 20.97
C LYS A 151 21.02 -0.99 20.10
N GLY A 152 21.22 -0.97 18.78
CA GLY A 152 20.12 -0.88 17.82
C GLY A 152 19.23 -2.10 17.97
N ARG A 153 18.05 -1.95 18.58
CA ARG A 153 17.00 -2.98 18.51
C ARG A 153 16.48 -2.99 17.08
N LYS A 154 17.10 -3.83 16.25
CA LYS A 154 16.75 -4.01 14.83
C LYS A 154 15.28 -4.42 14.64
N ASP A 155 14.68 -5.01 15.67
CA ASP A 155 13.33 -5.57 15.66
C ASP A 155 12.20 -4.53 15.59
N PHE A 156 12.47 -3.23 15.81
CA PHE A 156 11.45 -2.17 15.76
C PHE A 156 11.55 -1.26 14.52
N ILE A 157 12.43 -1.60 13.57
CA ILE A 157 12.83 -0.71 12.48
C ILE A 157 11.86 -0.74 11.28
N PHE A 158 11.18 -1.87 11.03
CA PHE A 158 10.59 -2.11 9.69
C PHE A 158 9.11 -1.75 9.50
N ASP A 159 8.35 -1.49 10.55
CA ASP A 159 6.88 -1.51 10.44
C ASP A 159 6.17 -0.16 10.67
N GLN A 160 6.92 0.94 10.76
CA GLN A 160 6.36 2.25 11.11
C GLN A 160 5.99 3.12 9.91
N TYR A 161 6.38 2.73 8.70
CA TYR A 161 5.99 3.42 7.47
C TYR A 161 4.96 2.55 6.74
N PRO A 162 3.66 2.93 6.71
CA PRO A 162 2.69 2.20 5.91
C PRO A 162 3.18 2.21 4.47
N ASN A 163 3.52 1.04 3.97
CA ASN A 163 4.15 0.91 2.67
C ASN A 163 3.14 1.39 1.62
N GLU A 164 3.60 2.12 0.60
CA GLU A 164 2.74 2.46 -0.55
C GLU A 164 2.06 1.21 -1.10
N HIS A 165 2.72 0.06 -1.01
CA HIS A 165 2.16 -1.25 -1.33
C HIS A 165 0.93 -1.65 -0.51
N ASP A 166 0.86 -1.34 0.79
CA ASP A 166 -0.33 -1.64 1.60
C ASP A 166 -1.51 -0.78 1.16
N LYS A 167 -1.24 0.48 0.83
CA LYS A 167 -2.25 1.40 0.32
C LYS A 167 -2.73 1.01 -1.08
N ILE A 168 -1.81 0.54 -1.94
CA ILE A 168 -2.14 -0.04 -3.24
C ILE A 168 -3.05 -1.26 -3.05
N ARG A 169 -2.71 -2.17 -2.12
CA ARG A 169 -3.51 -3.37 -1.83
C ARG A 169 -4.91 -3.01 -1.33
N GLU A 170 -5.01 -2.08 -0.39
CA GLU A 170 -6.29 -1.63 0.16
C GLU A 170 -7.16 -0.94 -0.89
N LEU A 171 -6.59 0.00 -1.66
CA LEU A 171 -7.31 0.67 -2.75
C LEU A 171 -7.73 -0.31 -3.85
N SER A 172 -6.89 -1.31 -4.16
CA SER A 172 -7.21 -2.36 -5.10
C SER A 172 -8.38 -3.23 -4.62
N GLN A 173 -8.44 -3.54 -3.32
CA GLN A 173 -9.57 -4.24 -2.71
C GLN A 173 -10.86 -3.41 -2.76
N GLN A 174 -10.79 -2.10 -2.45
CA GLN A 174 -11.93 -1.20 -2.56
C GLN A 174 -12.44 -1.10 -4.00
N LEU A 175 -11.54 -0.95 -4.97
CA LEU A 175 -11.87 -0.93 -6.39
C LEU A 175 -12.53 -2.23 -6.84
N ALA A 176 -12.05 -3.39 -6.35
CA ALA A 176 -12.65 -4.69 -6.65
C ALA A 176 -14.07 -4.81 -6.07
N MET A 177 -14.31 -4.30 -4.86
CA MET A 177 -15.64 -4.27 -4.24
C MET A 177 -16.60 -3.36 -5.02
N GLU A 178 -16.17 -2.16 -5.42
CA GLU A 178 -16.99 -1.26 -6.23
C GLU A 178 -17.28 -1.84 -7.63
N LYS A 179 -16.29 -2.49 -8.27
CA LYS A 179 -16.53 -3.20 -9.55
C LYS A 179 -17.59 -4.30 -9.40
N LYS A 180 -17.57 -5.06 -8.30
CA LYS A 180 -18.61 -6.05 -8.01
C LYS A 180 -19.98 -5.40 -7.83
N ARG A 181 -20.06 -4.29 -7.09
CA ARG A 181 -21.31 -3.54 -6.90
C ARG A 181 -21.86 -2.97 -8.23
N ALA A 182 -20.99 -2.40 -9.06
CA ALA A 182 -21.37 -1.93 -10.39
C ALA A 182 -21.89 -3.07 -11.27
N ALA A 183 -21.24 -4.24 -11.25
CA ALA A 183 -21.71 -5.41 -12.00
C ALA A 183 -23.06 -5.93 -11.51
N THR A 184 -23.37 -5.83 -10.20
CA THR A 184 -24.71 -6.18 -9.69
C THR A 184 -25.78 -5.22 -10.17
N TYR A 185 -25.53 -3.91 -10.12
CA TYR A 185 -26.48 -2.92 -10.64
C TYR A 185 -26.70 -3.08 -12.14
N LYS A 186 -25.64 -3.37 -12.90
CA LYS A 186 -25.74 -3.66 -14.33
C LYS A 186 -26.68 -4.83 -14.61
N ARG A 187 -26.54 -5.96 -13.90
CA ARG A 187 -27.43 -7.12 -14.04
C ARG A 187 -28.88 -6.81 -13.73
N HIS A 188 -29.14 -6.02 -12.67
CA HIS A 188 -30.50 -5.61 -12.34
C HIS A 188 -31.11 -4.75 -13.44
N LEU A 189 -30.33 -3.81 -14.01
CA LEU A 189 -30.80 -2.99 -15.13
C LEU A 189 -31.08 -3.84 -16.38
N GLU A 190 -30.19 -4.76 -16.74
CA GLU A 190 -30.38 -5.69 -17.87
C GLU A 190 -31.67 -6.53 -17.69
N MET A 191 -31.95 -7.01 -16.47
CA MET A 191 -33.18 -7.74 -16.16
C MET A 191 -34.44 -6.88 -16.32
N LEU A 192 -34.41 -5.63 -15.87
CA LEU A 192 -35.52 -4.69 -16.04
C LEU A 192 -35.76 -4.36 -17.52
N PHE A 193 -34.69 -4.15 -18.29
CA PHE A 193 -34.81 -3.92 -19.74
C PHE A 193 -35.42 -5.12 -20.47
N SER A 194 -34.99 -6.36 -20.14
CA SER A 194 -35.59 -7.57 -20.72
C SER A 194 -37.10 -7.65 -20.47
N HIS A 195 -37.54 -7.38 -19.24
CA HIS A 195 -38.97 -7.38 -18.91
C HIS A 195 -39.75 -6.32 -19.69
N ILE A 196 -39.19 -5.12 -19.85
CA ILE A 196 -39.83 -4.05 -20.63
C ILE A 196 -39.95 -4.47 -22.10
N GLU A 197 -38.90 -5.06 -22.65
CA GLU A 197 -38.86 -5.48 -24.05
C GLU A 197 -39.84 -6.62 -24.33
N GLU A 198 -39.89 -7.64 -23.46
CA GLU A 198 -40.87 -8.73 -23.53
C GLU A 198 -42.32 -8.21 -23.43
N HIS A 199 -42.58 -7.29 -22.51
CA HIS A 199 -43.90 -6.69 -22.36
C HIS A 199 -44.30 -5.89 -23.61
N ASN A 200 -43.38 -5.08 -24.16
CA ASN A 200 -43.62 -4.31 -25.38
C ASN A 200 -43.86 -5.21 -26.60
N GLN A 201 -43.10 -6.30 -26.75
CA GLN A 201 -43.31 -7.27 -27.83
C GLN A 201 -44.68 -7.95 -27.70
N SER A 202 -45.07 -8.35 -26.49
CA SER A 202 -46.39 -8.95 -26.21
C SER A 202 -47.54 -7.99 -26.54
N LEU A 203 -47.43 -6.73 -26.12
CA LEU A 203 -48.42 -5.69 -26.46
C LEU A 203 -48.49 -5.46 -27.97
N SER A 204 -47.35 -5.34 -28.64
CA SER A 204 -47.28 -5.14 -30.09
C SER A 204 -47.95 -6.29 -30.84
N LYS A 205 -47.75 -7.54 -30.40
CA LYS A 205 -48.38 -8.72 -31.00
C LYS A 205 -49.90 -8.68 -30.84
N LYS A 206 -50.41 -8.37 -29.64
CA LYS A 206 -51.86 -8.24 -29.40
C LYS A 206 -52.49 -7.15 -30.26
N ILE A 207 -51.80 -6.01 -30.42
CA ILE A 207 -52.27 -4.92 -31.29
C ILE A 207 -52.32 -5.40 -32.74
N GLN A 208 -51.30 -6.12 -33.20
CA GLN A 208 -51.24 -6.65 -34.56
C GLN A 208 -52.40 -7.63 -34.83
N ASP A 209 -52.69 -8.54 -33.89
CA ASP A 209 -53.80 -9.48 -34.00
C ASP A 209 -55.17 -8.76 -34.13
N ILE A 210 -55.37 -7.68 -33.35
CA ILE A 210 -56.59 -6.85 -33.43
C ILE A 210 -56.67 -6.16 -34.80
N VAL A 211 -55.57 -5.54 -35.24
CA VAL A 211 -55.51 -4.86 -36.54
C VAL A 211 -55.83 -5.80 -37.69
N ASP A 212 -55.28 -7.01 -37.66
CA ASP A 212 -55.52 -8.01 -38.71
C ASP A 212 -56.96 -8.54 -38.66
N SER A 213 -57.53 -8.73 -37.46
CA SER A 213 -58.95 -9.05 -37.30
C SER A 213 -59.87 -7.96 -37.88
N VAL A 214 -59.58 -6.68 -37.63
CA VAL A 214 -60.37 -5.56 -38.17
C VAL A 214 -60.27 -5.51 -39.70
N LYS A 215 -59.08 -5.70 -40.27
CA LYS A 215 -58.90 -5.75 -41.73
C LYS A 215 -59.70 -6.89 -42.37
N GLU A 216 -59.74 -8.06 -41.74
CA GLU A 216 -60.56 -9.17 -42.23
C GLU A 216 -62.05 -8.82 -42.24
N ILE A 217 -62.54 -8.17 -41.18
CA ILE A 217 -63.93 -7.73 -41.09
C ILE A 217 -64.24 -6.71 -42.19
N GLU A 218 -63.38 -5.70 -42.38
CA GLU A 218 -63.55 -4.71 -43.44
C GLU A 218 -63.53 -5.33 -44.85
N ALA A 219 -62.69 -6.35 -45.07
CA ALA A 219 -62.63 -7.06 -46.34
C ALA A 219 -63.95 -7.81 -46.63
N ARG A 220 -64.51 -8.50 -45.62
CA ARG A 220 -65.80 -9.20 -45.72
C ARG A 220 -66.95 -8.22 -46.00
N GLU A 221 -66.97 -7.06 -45.35
CA GLU A 221 -67.97 -6.03 -45.61
C GLU A 221 -67.86 -5.41 -47.01
N LYS A 222 -66.64 -5.16 -47.50
CA LYS A 222 -66.41 -4.68 -48.88
C LYS A 222 -66.86 -5.69 -49.93
N GLN A 223 -66.80 -6.98 -49.61
CA GLN A 223 -67.19 -8.07 -50.50
C GLN A 223 -68.71 -8.33 -50.48
N SER A 224 -69.41 -8.05 -49.36
CA SER A 224 -70.88 -8.13 -49.29
C SER A 224 -71.61 -6.92 -49.87
N ARG A 225 -70.91 -5.79 -50.04
CA ARG A 225 -71.45 -4.55 -50.65
C ARG A 225 -71.24 -4.44 -52.17
N ARG A 226 -70.67 -5.45 -52.82
CA ARG A 226 -70.55 -5.58 -54.29
C ARG A 226 -71.59 -6.55 -54.81
#